data_AF-A0A367PXS7-F1
#
_entry.id   AF-A0A367PXS7-F1
#
_cell.length_a   1.000
_cell.length_b   1.000
_cell.length_c   1.000
_cell.angle_alpha   90.00
_cell.angle_beta   90.00
_cell.angle_gamma   90.00
#
_symmetry.space_group_name_H-M   'P 1'
#
loop_
_entity.id
_entity.type
_entity.pdbx_description
1 polymer ?
#
loop_
_entity_poly.entity_id
_entity_poly.type
_entity_poly.pdbx_seq_one_letter_code
_entity_poly.pdbx_strand_id
1 'polypeptide(L)'
;MASRQKAKQKFPDFIQIRQWLNFLKRYLIAGFLVGVSALKRLLRTISNHRTFFLVLVVILFFTLLTFAAIVPGTHRFEADIVAEKISFIYKGEENKLFLQNIRNIKELENEGKQILTFTGNFQSENLPELNKLDYLKIKLKDDKSRWIITPVNTKDTSEISLDKLRLQPNTKVTGLSYDFYRDELSFSLQPNSNLNPKIKPNKLDINLGNQPLKVILEGYELPDLKLPNQQDTPTILEFTLTPNNQVNLELTQKTSINITVEKIEEISKYKSKQWFRGEIKAENLQFLDVDRTGEDARDDLKISTIVEGKIRMVEQEKDIKQNQFLMGEDANSPLNIQEIRHLGIVPKKGIEARFFGKTKEIQIGLDPDFPVSRISGSWLDGVLPRDAIIALFSFGAATVANLLSWLFSNVSKSGSNP
;
A
#
# COMPACT_ATOMS: atom_id res chain seq x y z
N MET A 1 9.50 -33.94 -74.48
CA MET A 1 10.73 -33.37 -73.88
C MET A 1 10.45 -31.93 -73.49
N ALA A 2 10.57 -31.61 -72.20
CA ALA A 2 10.25 -30.32 -71.63
C ALA A 2 11.27 -29.25 -72.07
N SER A 3 10.80 -28.05 -72.45
CA SER A 3 11.67 -26.87 -72.51
C SER A 3 11.00 -25.66 -71.83
N ARG A 4 11.84 -24.98 -71.04
CA ARG A 4 11.51 -24.00 -70.01
C ARG A 4 10.87 -22.72 -70.56
N GLN A 5 9.73 -22.31 -70.02
CA GLN A 5 9.30 -20.91 -70.08
C GLN A 5 10.09 -20.09 -69.06
N LYS A 6 11.02 -19.26 -69.53
CA LYS A 6 11.53 -18.13 -68.75
C LYS A 6 10.50 -17.00 -68.79
N ALA A 7 9.90 -16.69 -67.66
CA ALA A 7 9.08 -15.49 -67.49
C ALA A 7 9.97 -14.25 -67.73
N LYS A 8 9.74 -13.56 -68.86
CA LYS A 8 10.27 -12.21 -69.07
C LYS A 8 9.49 -11.26 -68.18
N GLN A 9 10.12 -10.83 -67.10
CA GLN A 9 9.69 -9.72 -66.26
C GLN A 9 9.55 -8.47 -67.14
N LYS A 10 8.30 -8.05 -67.42
CA LYS A 10 8.04 -6.79 -68.12
C LYS A 10 8.42 -5.65 -67.18
N PHE A 11 9.53 -4.99 -67.46
CA PHE A 11 9.83 -3.71 -66.84
C PHE A 11 8.71 -2.72 -67.21
N PRO A 12 8.08 -2.04 -66.24
CA PRO A 12 7.12 -0.99 -66.54
C PRO A 12 7.79 0.12 -67.35
N ASP A 13 7.04 0.66 -68.31
CA ASP A 13 7.52 1.63 -69.30
C ASP A 13 8.08 2.88 -68.61
N PHE A 14 9.38 3.11 -68.75
CA PHE A 14 10.13 4.13 -68.00
C PHE A 14 9.57 5.55 -68.24
N ILE A 15 8.90 5.73 -69.39
CA ILE A 15 8.23 6.97 -69.78
C ILE A 15 6.98 7.21 -68.93
N GLN A 16 6.17 6.19 -68.65
CA GLN A 16 4.98 6.32 -67.80
C GLN A 16 5.35 6.60 -66.35
N ILE A 17 6.39 5.95 -65.82
CA ILE A 17 6.90 6.22 -64.47
C ILE A 17 7.38 7.67 -64.35
N ARG A 18 8.11 8.17 -65.35
CA ARG A 18 8.60 9.56 -65.38
C ARG A 18 7.47 10.57 -65.48
N GLN A 19 6.42 10.29 -66.27
CA GLN A 19 5.24 11.15 -66.36
C GLN A 19 4.44 11.17 -65.05
N TRP A 20 4.27 10.02 -64.41
CA TRP A 20 3.59 9.90 -63.11
C TRP A 20 4.36 10.62 -61.99
N LEU A 21 5.68 10.47 -61.92
CA LEU A 21 6.56 11.20 -60.99
C LEU A 21 6.48 12.72 -61.21
N ASN A 22 6.47 13.18 -62.47
CA ASN A 22 6.31 14.60 -62.77
C ASN A 22 4.93 15.14 -62.39
N PHE A 23 3.88 14.34 -62.54
CA PHE A 23 2.52 14.68 -62.09
C PHE A 23 2.46 14.77 -60.56
N LEU A 24 3.01 13.79 -59.85
CA LEU A 24 3.09 13.78 -58.38
C LEU A 24 3.88 14.98 -57.85
N LYS A 25 5.02 15.29 -58.48
CA LYS A 25 5.85 16.46 -58.15
C LYS A 25 5.08 17.77 -58.33
N ARG A 26 4.30 17.91 -59.42
CA ARG A 26 3.44 19.09 -59.64
C ARG A 26 2.34 19.21 -58.59
N TYR A 27 1.70 18.11 -58.19
CA TYR A 27 0.69 18.10 -57.13
C TYR A 27 1.26 18.42 -55.75
N LEU A 28 2.44 17.88 -55.41
CA LEU A 28 3.13 18.19 -54.16
C LEU A 28 3.57 19.66 -54.11
N ILE A 29 4.10 20.21 -55.21
CA ILE A 29 4.47 21.63 -55.30
C ILE A 29 3.22 22.51 -55.22
N ALA A 30 2.13 22.15 -55.90
CA ALA A 30 0.87 22.90 -55.82
C ALA A 30 0.28 22.86 -54.40
N GLY A 31 0.25 21.70 -53.76
CA GLY A 31 -0.19 21.56 -52.36
C GLY A 31 0.67 22.35 -51.39
N PHE A 32 1.99 22.34 -51.57
CA PHE A 32 2.93 23.14 -50.78
C PHE A 32 2.72 24.64 -51.00
N LEU A 33 2.54 25.10 -52.24
CA LEU A 33 2.27 26.51 -52.55
C LEU A 33 0.92 26.99 -52.01
N VAL A 34 -0.12 26.14 -52.06
CA VAL A 34 -1.41 26.41 -51.43
C VAL A 34 -1.23 26.52 -49.92
N GLY A 35 -0.51 25.59 -49.29
CA GLY A 35 -0.20 25.64 -47.86
C GLY A 35 0.58 26.88 -47.44
N VAL A 36 1.62 27.25 -48.19
CA VAL A 36 2.40 28.48 -47.97
C VAL A 36 1.54 29.73 -48.18
N SER A 37 0.64 29.73 -49.16
CA SER A 37 -0.27 30.85 -49.40
C SER A 37 -1.32 30.99 -48.30
N ALA A 38 -1.84 29.88 -47.78
CA ALA A 38 -2.76 29.84 -46.64
C ALA A 38 -2.07 30.32 -45.37
N LEU A 39 -0.84 29.87 -45.12
CA LEU A 39 -0.02 30.33 -44.00
C LEU A 39 0.32 31.82 -44.11
N LYS A 40 0.70 32.31 -45.30
CA LYS A 40 0.92 33.75 -45.54
C LYS A 40 -0.34 34.57 -45.35
N ARG A 41 -1.51 34.08 -45.78
CA ARG A 41 -2.81 34.74 -45.54
C ARG A 41 -3.12 34.77 -44.05
N LEU A 42 -2.93 33.67 -43.33
CA LEU A 42 -3.17 33.58 -41.89
C LEU A 42 -2.23 34.51 -41.11
N LEU A 43 -0.94 34.53 -41.44
CA LEU A 43 0.05 35.47 -40.86
C LEU A 43 -0.28 36.94 -41.19
N ARG A 44 -0.76 37.23 -42.40
CA ARG A 44 -1.18 38.58 -42.80
C ARG A 44 -2.46 39.01 -42.07
N THR A 45 -3.43 38.12 -41.91
CA THR A 45 -4.65 38.36 -41.12
C THR A 45 -4.32 38.59 -39.64
N ILE A 46 -3.43 37.78 -39.07
CA ILE A 46 -2.91 37.99 -37.69
C ILE A 46 -2.17 39.33 -37.59
N SER A 47 -1.37 39.70 -38.61
CA SER A 47 -0.64 40.97 -38.61
C SER A 47 -1.55 42.19 -38.79
N ASN A 48 -2.69 42.06 -39.49
CA ASN A 48 -3.65 43.14 -39.68
C ASN A 48 -4.59 43.30 -38.47
N HIS A 49 -4.80 42.23 -37.69
CA HIS A 49 -5.67 42.22 -36.52
C HIS A 49 -4.90 41.85 -35.24
N ARG A 50 -3.67 42.36 -35.08
CA ARG A 50 -2.77 42.02 -33.96
C ARG A 50 -3.44 42.17 -32.60
N THR A 51 -4.12 43.29 -32.37
CA THR A 51 -4.80 43.58 -31.10
C THR A 51 -5.93 42.59 -30.84
N PHE A 52 -6.75 42.28 -31.84
CA PHE A 52 -7.84 41.31 -31.73
C PHE A 52 -7.30 39.90 -31.41
N PHE A 53 -6.22 39.48 -32.08
CA PHE A 53 -5.57 38.20 -31.81
C PHE A 53 -4.96 38.14 -30.41
N LEU A 54 -4.29 39.21 -29.97
CA LEU A 54 -3.74 39.31 -28.60
C LEU A 54 -4.86 39.18 -27.56
N VAL A 55 -5.97 39.90 -27.75
CA VAL A 55 -7.13 39.82 -26.86
C VAL A 55 -7.69 38.40 -26.78
N LEU A 56 -7.80 37.71 -27.92
CA LEU A 56 -8.26 36.32 -27.97
C LEU A 56 -7.29 35.36 -27.25
N VAL A 57 -5.97 35.55 -27.42
CA VAL A 57 -4.95 34.78 -26.70
C VAL A 57 -5.03 35.00 -25.19
N VAL A 58 -5.23 36.23 -24.73
CA VAL A 58 -5.36 36.53 -23.30
C VAL A 58 -6.64 35.90 -22.73
N ILE A 59 -7.75 35.97 -23.44
CA ILE A 59 -8.99 35.28 -23.05
C ILE A 59 -8.76 33.76 -22.99
N LEU A 60 -8.14 33.18 -24.02
CA LEU A 60 -7.82 31.75 -24.04
C LEU A 60 -6.93 31.35 -22.86
N PHE A 61 -5.92 32.16 -22.52
CA PHE A 61 -5.05 31.92 -21.38
C PHE A 61 -5.83 31.87 -20.07
N PHE A 62 -6.68 32.86 -19.79
CA PHE A 62 -7.50 32.86 -18.58
C PHE A 62 -8.54 31.73 -18.57
N THR A 63 -9.09 31.36 -19.74
CA THR A 63 -9.97 30.20 -19.86
C THR A 63 -9.22 28.91 -19.50
N LEU A 64 -8.03 28.67 -20.06
CA LEU A 64 -7.19 27.52 -19.70
C LEU A 64 -6.83 27.51 -18.21
N LEU A 65 -6.61 28.69 -17.63
CA LEU A 65 -6.35 28.84 -16.20
C LEU A 65 -7.56 28.48 -15.33
N THR A 66 -8.78 28.87 -15.75
CA THR A 66 -10.01 28.41 -15.08
C THR A 66 -10.19 26.90 -15.16
N PHE A 67 -9.90 26.28 -16.31
CA PHE A 67 -9.89 24.82 -16.43
C PHE A 67 -8.87 24.18 -15.48
N ALA A 68 -7.67 24.74 -15.36
CA ALA A 68 -6.65 24.22 -14.45
C ALA A 68 -7.05 24.27 -12.96
N ALA A 69 -7.96 25.18 -12.56
CA ALA A 69 -8.53 25.20 -11.20
C ALA A 69 -9.61 24.16 -10.95
N ILE A 70 -10.19 23.57 -12.00
CA ILE A 70 -11.28 22.59 -11.84
C ILE A 70 -10.75 21.17 -12.00
N VAL A 71 -9.67 20.99 -12.78
CA VAL A 71 -9.04 19.68 -12.97
C VAL A 71 -8.44 19.18 -11.63
N PRO A 72 -8.84 17.98 -11.15
CA PRO A 72 -8.27 17.40 -9.94
C PRO A 72 -6.76 17.17 -10.05
N GLY A 73 -6.01 17.69 -9.08
CA GLY A 73 -4.57 17.50 -8.97
C GLY A 73 -4.20 16.38 -8.00
N THR A 74 -3.06 15.72 -8.20
CA THR A 74 -2.53 14.77 -7.21
C THR A 74 -1.75 15.52 -6.13
N HIS A 75 -2.19 15.40 -4.89
CA HIS A 75 -1.63 16.11 -3.74
C HIS A 75 -1.07 15.16 -2.71
N ARG A 76 -0.12 15.65 -1.90
CA ARG A 76 0.34 14.93 -0.71
C ARG A 76 -0.70 15.08 0.39
N PHE A 77 -0.97 13.99 1.09
CA PHE A 77 -1.76 14.00 2.31
C PHE A 77 -0.97 13.38 3.45
N GLU A 78 -1.32 13.77 4.68
CA GLU A 78 -0.83 13.20 5.92
C GLU A 78 -2.02 12.82 6.80
N ALA A 79 -1.91 11.69 7.50
CA ALA A 79 -2.96 11.21 8.39
C ALA A 79 -2.37 10.64 9.67
N ASP A 80 -3.15 10.77 10.74
CA ASP A 80 -2.91 10.17 12.05
C ASP A 80 -4.20 9.45 12.47
N ILE A 81 -4.17 8.12 12.51
CA ILE A 81 -5.35 7.28 12.72
C ILE A 81 -5.09 6.28 13.82
N VAL A 82 -6.02 6.15 14.75
CA VAL A 82 -6.08 5.06 15.72
C VAL A 82 -7.14 4.07 15.26
N ALA A 83 -6.75 2.81 15.13
CA ALA A 83 -7.63 1.73 14.70
C ALA A 83 -7.42 0.46 15.53
N GLU A 84 -8.45 -0.36 15.66
CA GLU A 84 -8.38 -1.64 16.38
C GLU A 84 -7.54 -2.67 15.61
N LYS A 85 -7.57 -2.60 14.27
CA LYS A 85 -6.91 -3.55 13.37
C LYS A 85 -6.32 -2.83 12.17
N ILE A 86 -5.07 -3.14 11.83
CA ILE A 86 -4.35 -2.57 10.70
C ILE A 86 -3.81 -3.68 9.79
N SER A 87 -3.93 -3.52 8.48
CA SER A 87 -3.29 -4.39 7.49
C SER A 87 -2.56 -3.57 6.44
N PHE A 88 -1.41 -4.03 5.96
CA PHE A 88 -0.64 -3.35 4.90
C PHE A 88 0.30 -4.30 4.17
N ILE A 89 0.84 -3.88 3.04
CA ILE A 89 1.90 -4.60 2.32
C ILE A 89 3.19 -3.79 2.43
N TYR A 90 4.26 -4.39 2.95
CA TYR A 90 5.58 -3.75 2.97
C TYR A 90 6.20 -3.73 1.57
N LYS A 91 6.60 -2.55 1.10
CA LYS A 91 7.07 -2.29 -0.26
C LYS A 91 8.47 -1.69 -0.35
N GLY A 92 9.24 -1.77 0.73
CA GLY A 92 10.65 -1.39 0.66
C GLY A 92 11.49 -2.41 -0.09
N GLU A 93 12.63 -1.96 -0.60
CA GLU A 93 13.56 -2.74 -1.42
C GLU A 93 14.42 -3.69 -0.58
N GLU A 94 14.69 -3.32 0.67
CA GLU A 94 15.52 -4.07 1.62
C GLU A 94 14.68 -4.64 2.77
N ASN A 95 15.29 -5.49 3.60
CA ASN A 95 14.62 -5.97 4.80
C ASN A 95 14.46 -4.84 5.84
N LYS A 96 13.29 -4.71 6.45
CA LYS A 96 12.99 -3.65 7.43
C LYS A 96 12.75 -4.24 8.80
N LEU A 97 13.44 -3.70 9.81
CA LEU A 97 13.08 -3.98 11.20
C LEU A 97 11.67 -3.47 11.47
N PHE A 98 10.79 -4.34 11.96
CA PHE A 98 9.37 -4.04 12.19
C PHE A 98 9.03 -4.07 13.67
N LEU A 99 9.27 -5.20 14.33
CA LEU A 99 9.16 -5.35 15.79
C LEU A 99 10.53 -5.55 16.42
N GLN A 100 10.68 -5.14 17.68
CA GLN A 100 11.89 -5.36 18.47
C GLN A 100 11.65 -5.15 19.97
N ASN A 101 12.52 -5.75 20.78
CA ASN A 101 12.61 -5.54 22.23
C ASN A 101 11.28 -5.73 22.97
N ILE A 102 10.45 -6.69 22.55
CA ILE A 102 9.26 -7.08 23.34
C ILE A 102 9.76 -8.05 24.41
N ARG A 103 9.76 -7.61 25.66
CA ARG A 103 10.27 -8.38 26.81
C ARG A 103 9.14 -8.92 27.65
N ASN A 104 9.46 -9.85 28.54
CA ASN A 104 8.54 -10.42 29.50
C ASN A 104 7.32 -11.04 28.79
N ILE A 105 7.57 -11.87 27.79
CA ILE A 105 6.52 -12.56 27.04
C ILE A 105 6.02 -13.73 27.91
N LYS A 106 4.75 -13.70 28.34
CA LYS A 106 4.12 -14.79 29.10
C LYS A 106 3.74 -15.97 28.22
N GLU A 107 3.33 -15.67 27.00
CA GLU A 107 2.93 -16.66 26.02
C GLU A 107 3.33 -16.19 24.63
N LEU A 108 3.96 -17.09 23.89
CA LEU A 108 4.24 -16.92 22.48
C LEU A 108 3.60 -18.06 21.72
N GLU A 109 2.59 -17.74 20.93
CA GLU A 109 1.92 -18.67 20.03
C GLU A 109 2.28 -18.33 18.59
N ASN A 110 2.54 -19.37 17.82
CA ASN A 110 2.81 -19.26 16.40
C ASN A 110 2.13 -20.40 15.65
N GLU A 111 1.29 -20.02 14.68
CA GLU A 111 0.51 -20.92 13.86
C GLU A 111 0.94 -20.79 12.39
N GLY A 112 1.20 -21.92 11.75
CA GLY A 112 1.53 -22.02 10.34
C GLY A 112 2.66 -23.01 10.06
N LYS A 113 2.84 -23.31 8.78
CA LYS A 113 3.83 -24.27 8.31
C LYS A 113 5.25 -23.72 8.43
N GLN A 114 6.08 -24.34 9.25
CA GLN A 114 7.47 -23.95 9.48
C GLN A 114 8.31 -25.09 10.06
N ILE A 115 9.63 -24.87 10.08
CA ILE A 115 10.58 -25.74 10.78
C ILE A 115 11.12 -24.92 11.94
N LEU A 116 11.10 -25.50 13.13
CA LEU A 116 11.66 -24.92 14.34
C LEU A 116 12.67 -25.88 14.96
N THR A 117 13.56 -25.33 15.76
CA THR A 117 14.66 -26.06 16.35
C THR A 117 14.90 -25.53 17.75
N PHE A 118 14.79 -26.42 18.73
CA PHE A 118 15.11 -26.14 20.11
C PHE A 118 16.40 -26.84 20.51
N THR A 119 17.19 -26.22 21.37
CA THR A 119 18.29 -26.88 22.06
C THR A 119 18.22 -26.60 23.55
N GLY A 120 18.68 -27.56 24.35
CA GLY A 120 18.55 -27.53 25.79
C GLY A 120 18.14 -28.89 26.33
N ASN A 121 17.67 -28.90 27.58
CA ASN A 121 17.24 -30.13 28.24
C ASN A 121 15.72 -30.29 28.08
N PHE A 122 15.29 -31.45 27.61
CA PHE A 122 13.89 -31.78 27.40
C PHE A 122 13.37 -32.71 28.49
N GLN A 123 12.12 -32.51 28.91
CA GLN A 123 11.42 -33.36 29.86
C GLN A 123 9.99 -33.60 29.38
N SER A 124 9.65 -34.83 29.06
CA SER A 124 8.32 -35.28 28.65
C SER A 124 7.99 -36.59 29.33
N GLU A 125 6.79 -36.67 29.90
CA GLU A 125 6.22 -37.90 30.45
C GLU A 125 5.63 -38.77 29.33
N ASN A 126 5.02 -38.13 28.33
CA ASN A 126 4.30 -38.80 27.24
C ASN A 126 5.22 -39.30 26.13
N LEU A 127 6.41 -38.71 25.98
CA LEU A 127 7.42 -39.15 25.02
C LEU A 127 8.82 -39.14 25.64
N PRO A 128 9.16 -40.13 26.51
CA PRO A 128 10.41 -40.17 27.25
C PRO A 128 11.68 -40.19 26.39
N GLU A 129 11.58 -40.55 25.11
CA GLU A 129 12.66 -40.47 24.13
C GLU A 129 13.21 -39.04 23.99
N LEU A 130 12.38 -38.02 24.22
CA LEU A 130 12.80 -36.62 24.24
C LEU A 130 13.81 -36.34 25.34
N ASN A 131 13.71 -37.02 26.49
CA ASN A 131 14.52 -36.74 27.69
C ASN A 131 16.01 -37.05 27.51
N LYS A 132 16.37 -37.70 26.40
CA LYS A 132 17.74 -38.08 26.04
C LYS A 132 18.35 -37.18 24.97
N LEU A 133 17.62 -36.18 24.49
CA LEU A 133 18.06 -35.27 23.45
C LEU A 133 18.59 -33.98 24.07
N ASP A 134 19.59 -33.38 23.42
CA ASP A 134 20.04 -32.01 23.68
C ASP A 134 19.54 -31.02 22.60
N TYR A 135 18.91 -31.56 21.56
CA TYR A 135 18.46 -30.87 20.35
C TYR A 135 17.18 -31.53 19.83
N LEU A 136 16.20 -30.71 19.43
CA LEU A 136 14.95 -31.18 18.84
C LEU A 136 14.59 -30.34 17.61
N LYS A 137 14.57 -30.98 16.45
CA LYS A 137 14.01 -30.41 15.22
C LYS A 137 12.54 -30.79 15.12
N ILE A 138 11.70 -29.80 14.87
CA ILE A 138 10.25 -29.98 14.71
C ILE A 138 9.85 -29.40 13.37
N LYS A 139 8.98 -30.11 12.66
CA LYS A 139 8.36 -29.63 11.42
C LYS A 139 6.85 -29.54 11.64
N LEU A 140 6.30 -28.34 11.54
CA LEU A 140 4.86 -28.11 11.51
C LEU A 140 4.32 -28.46 10.12
N LYS A 141 3.27 -29.29 10.06
CA LYS A 141 2.82 -29.99 8.84
C LYS A 141 2.08 -29.07 7.87
N ASP A 142 1.20 -28.24 8.40
CA ASP A 142 0.21 -27.47 7.65
C ASP A 142 -0.03 -26.07 8.25
N ASP A 143 -0.96 -25.31 7.64
CA ASP A 143 -1.26 -23.93 8.00
C ASP A 143 -2.01 -23.79 9.33
N LYS A 144 -2.54 -24.88 9.90
CA LYS A 144 -3.23 -24.92 11.20
C LYS A 144 -2.36 -25.47 12.32
N SER A 145 -1.19 -25.99 11.97
CA SER A 145 -0.21 -26.50 12.90
C SER A 145 0.33 -25.34 13.73
N ARG A 146 0.51 -25.53 15.04
CA ARG A 146 0.95 -24.46 15.93
C ARG A 146 1.88 -24.94 17.01
N TRP A 147 2.66 -24.02 17.54
CA TRP A 147 3.39 -24.20 18.78
C TRP A 147 3.10 -23.05 19.75
N ILE A 148 3.12 -23.38 21.04
CA ILE A 148 2.91 -22.43 22.14
C ILE A 148 4.05 -22.61 23.14
N ILE A 149 4.66 -21.51 23.56
CA ILE A 149 5.69 -21.49 24.62
C ILE A 149 5.20 -20.61 25.76
N THR A 150 5.27 -21.13 26.98
CA THR A 150 4.97 -20.42 28.24
C THR A 150 6.02 -20.75 29.31
N PRO A 151 6.36 -19.85 30.24
CA PRO A 151 7.15 -20.21 31.41
C PRO A 151 6.42 -21.23 32.29
N VAL A 152 7.14 -22.25 32.79
CA VAL A 152 6.53 -23.24 33.70
C VAL A 152 6.10 -22.58 35.02
N ASN A 153 6.93 -21.67 35.55
CA ASN A 153 6.58 -20.88 36.73
C ASN A 153 5.97 -19.53 36.32
N THR A 154 4.65 -19.43 36.42
CA THR A 154 3.91 -18.21 36.05
C THR A 154 4.02 -17.07 37.08
N LYS A 155 4.67 -17.31 38.22
CA LYS A 155 4.88 -16.30 39.28
C LYS A 155 6.16 -15.48 39.08
N ASP A 156 7.16 -16.05 38.40
CA ASP A 156 8.42 -15.37 38.14
C ASP A 156 8.30 -14.50 36.89
N THR A 157 9.14 -13.46 36.81
CA THR A 157 9.22 -12.63 35.61
C THR A 157 9.77 -13.47 34.45
N SER A 158 9.01 -13.52 33.35
CA SER A 158 9.41 -14.24 32.14
C SER A 158 10.67 -13.67 31.53
N GLU A 159 11.61 -14.55 31.21
CA GLU A 159 12.83 -14.21 30.47
C GLU A 159 12.64 -14.25 28.94
N ILE A 160 11.47 -14.69 28.46
CA ILE A 160 11.20 -14.76 27.02
C ILE A 160 11.14 -13.35 26.43
N SER A 161 11.91 -13.10 25.37
CA SER A 161 11.87 -11.85 24.61
C SER A 161 11.89 -12.05 23.10
N LEU A 162 11.15 -11.20 22.39
CA LEU A 162 11.32 -10.99 20.96
C LEU A 162 12.39 -9.90 20.78
N ASP A 163 13.53 -10.31 20.25
CA ASP A 163 14.65 -9.41 20.03
C ASP A 163 14.40 -8.57 18.79
N LYS A 164 14.02 -9.21 17.67
CA LYS A 164 13.66 -8.52 16.43
C LYS A 164 12.80 -9.37 15.50
N LEU A 165 11.93 -8.69 14.76
CA LEU A 165 11.23 -9.20 13.58
C LEU A 165 11.56 -8.31 12.39
N ARG A 166 12.05 -8.89 11.30
CA ARG A 166 12.34 -8.15 10.06
C ARG A 166 11.42 -8.58 8.92
N LEU A 167 10.74 -7.60 8.34
CA LEU A 167 9.90 -7.75 7.15
C LEU A 167 10.77 -7.79 5.89
N GLN A 168 10.47 -8.74 5.02
CA GLN A 168 11.04 -8.84 3.68
C GLN A 168 10.17 -8.09 2.66
N PRO A 169 10.76 -7.55 1.59
CA PRO A 169 10.01 -6.88 0.51
C PRO A 169 8.77 -7.67 0.07
N ASN A 170 7.66 -6.97 -0.13
CA ASN A 170 6.35 -7.52 -0.50
C ASN A 170 5.70 -8.45 0.54
N THR A 171 6.11 -8.40 1.81
CA THR A 171 5.39 -9.10 2.88
C THR A 171 4.08 -8.39 3.19
N LYS A 172 2.96 -9.13 3.16
CA LYS A 172 1.67 -8.66 3.66
C LYS A 172 1.61 -8.87 5.17
N VAL A 173 1.33 -7.81 5.91
CA VAL A 173 0.99 -7.84 7.33
C VAL A 173 -0.52 -7.71 7.43
N THR A 174 -1.18 -8.69 8.04
CA THR A 174 -2.65 -8.71 8.18
C THR A 174 -3.05 -8.77 9.63
N GLY A 175 -4.11 -8.03 9.96
CA GLY A 175 -4.75 -8.15 11.27
C GLY A 175 -3.87 -7.70 12.43
N LEU A 176 -2.98 -6.73 12.24
CA LEU A 176 -2.17 -6.18 13.32
C LEU A 176 -3.10 -5.49 14.33
N SER A 177 -3.20 -6.05 15.53
CA SER A 177 -4.08 -5.58 16.60
C SER A 177 -3.46 -5.77 17.97
N TYR A 178 -3.94 -5.02 18.96
CA TYR A 178 -3.56 -5.19 20.36
C TYR A 178 -4.79 -5.36 21.24
N ASP A 179 -4.89 -6.50 21.92
CA ASP A 179 -5.96 -6.80 22.87
C ASP A 179 -5.52 -6.37 24.28
N PHE A 180 -6.17 -5.33 24.82
CA PHE A 180 -5.86 -4.77 26.14
C PHE A 180 -6.40 -5.61 27.31
N TYR A 181 -7.31 -6.56 27.08
CA TYR A 181 -7.78 -7.46 28.12
C TYR A 181 -6.80 -8.60 28.35
N ARG A 182 -6.20 -9.08 27.27
CA ARG A 182 -5.20 -10.16 27.28
C ARG A 182 -3.75 -9.67 27.30
N ASP A 183 -3.52 -8.38 27.07
CA ASP A 183 -2.19 -7.81 26.84
C ASP A 183 -1.45 -8.50 25.67
N GLU A 184 -2.19 -8.75 24.58
CA GLU A 184 -1.78 -9.59 23.45
C GLU A 184 -1.59 -8.75 22.18
N LEU A 185 -0.43 -8.86 21.54
CA LEU A 185 -0.16 -8.35 20.19
C LEU A 185 -0.33 -9.49 19.18
N SER A 186 -1.24 -9.32 18.24
CA SER A 186 -1.61 -10.35 17.26
C SER A 186 -1.45 -9.82 15.84
N PHE A 187 -0.88 -10.63 14.94
CA PHE A 187 -0.78 -10.34 13.51
C PHE A 187 -0.43 -11.60 12.71
N SER A 188 -0.71 -11.59 11.41
CA SER A 188 -0.17 -12.59 10.49
C SER A 188 0.75 -11.96 9.45
N LEU A 189 1.77 -12.73 9.07
CA LEU A 189 2.69 -12.40 7.98
C LEU A 189 2.46 -13.35 6.83
N GLN A 190 2.36 -12.81 5.62
CA GLN A 190 2.29 -13.58 4.39
C GLN A 190 3.31 -13.04 3.39
N PRO A 191 4.44 -13.73 3.17
CA PRO A 191 5.36 -13.40 2.09
C PRO A 191 4.63 -13.53 0.75
N ASN A 192 4.74 -12.52 -0.12
CA ASN A 192 4.14 -12.61 -1.46
C ASN A 192 5.05 -13.42 -2.39
N SER A 193 4.71 -14.69 -2.58
CA SER A 193 5.42 -15.64 -3.42
C SER A 193 5.33 -15.35 -4.93
N ASN A 194 4.30 -14.61 -5.36
CA ASN A 194 4.02 -14.40 -6.78
C ASN A 194 4.91 -13.33 -7.44
N LEU A 195 5.58 -12.48 -6.66
CA LEU A 195 6.34 -11.34 -7.17
C LEU A 195 7.85 -11.57 -7.25
N ASN A 196 8.40 -12.59 -6.59
CA ASN A 196 9.84 -12.83 -6.63
C ASN A 196 10.20 -14.30 -6.36
N PRO A 197 10.79 -15.05 -7.32
CA PRO A 197 11.18 -16.45 -7.13
C PRO A 197 12.35 -16.65 -6.14
N LYS A 198 12.96 -15.57 -5.61
CA LYS A 198 13.92 -15.60 -4.50
C LYS A 198 13.26 -15.08 -3.21
N ILE A 199 12.20 -15.74 -2.75
CA ILE A 199 11.54 -15.39 -1.48
C ILE A 199 12.55 -15.61 -0.35
N LYS A 200 13.02 -14.52 0.26
CA LYS A 200 13.72 -14.61 1.53
C LYS A 200 12.67 -14.73 2.64
N PRO A 201 12.91 -15.56 3.67
CA PRO A 201 12.00 -15.65 4.80
C PRO A 201 11.98 -14.35 5.62
N ASN A 202 10.82 -14.02 6.20
CA ASN A 202 10.80 -13.09 7.32
C ASN A 202 11.55 -13.75 8.48
N LYS A 203 12.39 -12.97 9.17
CA LYS A 203 13.23 -13.48 10.26
C LYS A 203 12.69 -12.97 11.59
N LEU A 204 12.39 -13.90 12.48
CA LEU A 204 11.95 -13.65 13.83
C LEU A 204 12.97 -14.26 14.79
N ASP A 205 13.66 -13.41 15.54
CA ASP A 205 14.70 -13.82 16.48
C ASP A 205 14.11 -13.67 17.90
N ILE A 206 14.08 -14.78 18.62
CA ILE A 206 13.48 -14.93 19.95
C ILE A 206 14.55 -15.42 20.91
N ASN A 207 14.65 -14.78 22.06
CA ASN A 207 15.41 -15.26 23.19
C ASN A 207 14.47 -15.99 24.16
N LEU A 208 14.77 -17.24 24.47
CA LEU A 208 13.97 -18.07 25.37
C LEU A 208 14.37 -17.92 26.85
N GLY A 209 15.47 -17.23 27.15
CA GLY A 209 16.02 -17.17 28.51
C GLY A 209 16.68 -18.48 28.93
N ASN A 210 16.76 -18.72 30.24
CA ASN A 210 17.29 -19.95 30.84
C ASN A 210 16.27 -20.67 31.74
N GLN A 211 15.08 -20.09 31.94
CA GLN A 211 14.03 -20.68 32.76
C GLN A 211 13.37 -21.88 32.06
N PRO A 212 12.88 -22.90 32.80
CA PRO A 212 12.08 -23.97 32.23
C PRO A 212 10.79 -23.45 31.58
N LEU A 213 10.55 -23.88 30.35
CA LEU A 213 9.42 -23.48 29.51
C LEU A 213 8.55 -24.69 29.19
N LYS A 214 7.23 -24.55 29.29
CA LYS A 214 6.26 -25.50 28.76
C LYS A 214 6.08 -25.22 27.27
N VAL A 215 6.25 -26.25 26.46
CA VAL A 215 6.08 -26.22 25.01
C VAL A 215 4.93 -27.14 24.64
N ILE A 216 3.97 -26.61 23.88
CA ILE A 216 2.84 -27.36 23.32
C ILE A 216 2.96 -27.35 21.80
N LEU A 217 2.82 -28.52 21.16
CA LEU A 217 2.85 -28.68 19.71
C LEU A 217 1.57 -29.34 19.20
N GLU A 218 1.03 -28.82 18.10
CA GLU A 218 -0.09 -29.39 17.35
C GLU A 218 0.26 -29.47 15.87
N GLY A 219 -0.10 -30.57 15.21
CA GLY A 219 0.17 -30.76 13.78
C GLY A 219 1.67 -30.89 13.44
N TYR A 220 2.44 -31.66 14.23
CA TYR A 220 3.90 -31.72 14.11
C TYR A 220 4.45 -33.06 13.58
N GLU A 221 5.66 -33.03 13.01
CA GLU A 221 6.55 -34.16 12.74
C GLU A 221 7.86 -33.95 13.49
N LEU A 222 8.39 -35.02 14.08
CA LEU A 222 9.72 -35.04 14.69
C LEU A 222 10.65 -35.87 13.79
N PRO A 223 11.27 -35.28 12.75
CA PRO A 223 11.98 -36.03 11.71
C PRO A 223 13.15 -36.88 12.25
N ASP A 224 13.75 -36.47 13.35
CA ASP A 224 14.91 -37.14 13.94
C ASP A 224 14.51 -38.26 14.93
N LEU A 225 13.22 -38.38 15.24
CA LEU A 225 12.66 -39.42 16.10
C LEU A 225 11.87 -40.41 15.26
N LYS A 226 12.28 -41.68 15.30
CA LYS A 226 11.54 -42.78 14.67
C LYS A 226 10.31 -43.12 15.53
N LEU A 227 9.27 -42.29 15.44
CA LEU A 227 8.01 -42.54 16.12
C LEU A 227 7.22 -43.63 15.38
N PRO A 228 6.67 -44.65 16.07
CA PRO A 228 5.78 -45.62 15.44
C PRO A 228 4.52 -44.89 14.97
N ASN A 229 4.26 -44.96 13.65
CA ASN A 229 3.09 -44.41 12.92
C ASN A 229 2.32 -43.31 13.67
N GLN A 230 2.73 -42.04 13.48
CA GLN A 230 1.90 -40.89 13.86
C GLN A 230 0.52 -41.07 13.20
N GLN A 231 -0.47 -41.53 13.96
CA GLN A 231 -1.85 -41.64 13.50
C GLN A 231 -2.38 -40.25 13.12
N ASP A 232 -3.33 -40.21 12.18
CA ASP A 232 -3.97 -38.99 11.67
C ASP A 232 -4.80 -38.20 12.71
N THR A 233 -4.75 -38.57 13.99
CA THR A 233 -5.36 -37.82 15.08
C THR A 233 -4.48 -36.66 15.54
N PRO A 234 -5.06 -35.50 15.90
CA PRO A 234 -4.30 -34.36 16.42
C PRO A 234 -3.75 -34.72 17.80
N THR A 235 -2.56 -35.32 17.82
CA THR A 235 -1.83 -35.61 19.05
C THR A 235 -1.20 -34.30 19.49
N ILE A 236 -1.75 -33.69 20.53
CA ILE A 236 -1.10 -32.59 21.23
C ILE A 236 0.13 -33.17 21.92
N LEU A 237 1.32 -32.62 21.67
CA LEU A 237 2.53 -32.97 22.40
C LEU A 237 2.89 -31.85 23.34
N GLU A 238 3.04 -32.21 24.61
CA GLU A 238 3.48 -31.32 25.67
C GLU A 238 4.80 -31.82 26.26
N PHE A 239 5.75 -30.91 26.44
CA PHE A 239 7.01 -31.16 27.14
C PHE A 239 7.54 -29.88 27.77
N THR A 240 8.45 -30.04 28.73
CA THR A 240 9.22 -28.95 29.31
C THR A 240 10.59 -28.86 28.63
N LEU A 241 11.00 -27.65 28.27
CA LEU A 241 12.29 -27.30 27.71
C LEU A 241 13.01 -26.38 28.69
N THR A 242 14.23 -26.73 29.10
CA THR A 242 15.16 -25.76 29.69
C THR A 242 16.14 -25.32 28.60
N PRO A 243 15.92 -24.16 27.97
CA PRO A 243 16.65 -23.73 26.78
C PRO A 243 18.11 -23.38 27.09
N ASN A 244 18.97 -23.48 26.07
CA ASN A 244 20.38 -23.05 26.15
C ASN A 244 20.79 -22.14 24.96
N ASN A 245 19.85 -21.73 24.11
CA ASN A 245 20.11 -20.93 22.92
C ASN A 245 18.98 -19.94 22.60
N GLN A 246 19.23 -19.10 21.59
CA GLN A 246 18.20 -18.30 20.93
C GLN A 246 17.53 -19.09 19.81
N VAL A 247 16.24 -18.84 19.59
CA VAL A 247 15.46 -19.42 18.51
C VAL A 247 15.34 -18.41 17.37
N ASN A 248 15.77 -18.83 16.18
CA ASN A 248 15.65 -18.05 14.95
C ASN A 248 14.65 -18.72 14.02
N LEU A 249 13.53 -18.06 13.75
CA LEU A 249 12.47 -18.59 12.89
C LEU A 249 12.52 -17.94 11.53
N GLU A 250 12.49 -18.79 10.51
CA GLU A 250 12.42 -18.40 9.10
C GLU A 250 11.00 -18.62 8.57
N LEU A 251 10.23 -17.53 8.54
CA LEU A 251 8.82 -17.53 8.16
C LEU A 251 8.70 -17.40 6.64
N THR A 252 8.60 -18.56 5.97
CA THR A 252 8.53 -18.67 4.49
C THR A 252 7.11 -18.71 3.95
N GLN A 253 6.12 -18.98 4.80
CA GLN A 253 4.71 -19.11 4.43
C GLN A 253 3.85 -18.17 5.27
N LYS A 254 2.53 -18.29 5.11
CA LYS A 254 1.59 -17.56 5.98
C LYS A 254 1.79 -18.05 7.42
N THR A 255 2.00 -17.13 8.34
CA THR A 255 2.20 -17.43 9.76
C THR A 255 1.44 -16.42 10.60
N SER A 256 0.62 -16.89 11.54
CA SER A 256 -0.01 -16.07 12.58
C SER A 256 0.83 -16.10 13.84
N ILE A 257 0.97 -14.96 14.51
CA ILE A 257 1.80 -14.78 15.69
C ILE A 257 0.97 -14.03 16.73
N ASN A 258 0.85 -14.61 17.92
CA ASN A 258 0.25 -13.97 19.09
C ASN A 258 1.32 -13.86 20.18
N ILE A 259 1.49 -12.65 20.71
CA ILE A 259 2.49 -12.33 21.73
C ILE A 259 1.78 -11.74 22.93
N THR A 260 1.65 -12.54 23.98
CA THR A 260 1.06 -12.11 25.24
C THR A 260 2.17 -11.68 26.19
N VAL A 261 2.14 -10.42 26.62
CA VAL A 261 3.15 -9.89 27.55
C VAL A 261 2.64 -9.89 28.99
N GLU A 262 3.55 -9.80 29.96
CA GLU A 262 3.15 -9.56 31.34
C GLU A 262 2.38 -8.24 31.45
N LYS A 263 1.25 -8.27 32.17
CA LYS A 263 0.41 -7.10 32.41
C LYS A 263 1.25 -5.96 32.96
N ILE A 264 1.44 -4.94 32.13
CA ILE A 264 2.15 -3.74 32.52
C ILE A 264 1.08 -2.79 33.05
N GLU A 265 1.03 -2.61 34.37
CA GLU A 265 0.04 -1.74 35.06
C GLU A 265 -0.05 -0.34 34.43
N GLU A 266 1.03 0.10 33.80
CA GLU A 266 0.99 1.14 32.77
C GLU A 266 1.90 0.76 31.60
N ILE A 267 1.32 0.32 30.47
CA ILE A 267 1.96 0.56 29.17
C ILE A 267 1.99 2.08 29.00
N SER A 268 2.95 2.73 29.65
CA SER A 268 3.22 4.13 29.41
C SER A 268 3.47 4.24 27.91
N LYS A 269 2.91 5.28 27.29
CA LYS A 269 3.09 5.61 25.87
C LYS A 269 4.57 5.58 25.43
N TYR A 270 5.51 5.60 26.37
CA TYR A 270 6.96 5.50 26.17
C TYR A 270 7.51 4.06 26.04
N LYS A 271 6.93 3.04 26.69
CA LYS A 271 7.44 1.65 26.62
C LYS A 271 6.95 0.91 25.36
N SER A 272 5.70 1.09 24.93
CA SER A 272 5.18 0.49 23.68
C SER A 272 5.71 1.18 22.41
N LYS A 273 6.09 2.47 22.50
CA LYS A 273 6.70 3.24 21.40
C LYS A 273 7.99 2.62 20.86
N GLN A 274 8.61 1.69 21.59
CA GLN A 274 9.84 1.03 21.17
C GLN A 274 9.62 -0.28 20.44
N TRP A 275 8.41 -0.85 20.48
CA TRP A 275 8.15 -2.14 19.84
C TRP A 275 8.17 -2.00 18.33
N PHE A 276 7.46 -1.01 17.80
CA PHE A 276 7.39 -0.76 16.37
C PHE A 276 8.53 0.14 15.91
N ARG A 277 9.12 -0.20 14.76
CA ARG A 277 9.99 0.70 14.02
C ARG A 277 9.21 1.35 12.88
N GLY A 278 9.22 2.69 12.87
CA GLY A 278 8.57 3.50 11.84
C GLY A 278 9.33 3.52 10.51
N GLU A 279 8.90 4.42 9.63
CA GLU A 279 9.42 4.58 8.25
C GLU A 279 9.30 3.29 7.44
N ILE A 280 8.07 2.76 7.39
CA ILE A 280 7.72 1.54 6.65
C ILE A 280 7.14 1.98 5.31
N LYS A 281 7.88 1.78 4.22
CA LYS A 281 7.33 1.89 2.86
C LYS A 281 6.19 0.88 2.72
N ALA A 282 4.97 1.35 2.53
CA ALA A 282 3.77 0.51 2.59
C ALA A 282 2.80 0.85 1.47
N GLU A 283 2.08 -0.15 0.99
CA GLU A 283 0.92 -0.01 0.09
C GLU A 283 -0.28 -0.73 0.70
N ASN A 284 -1.48 -0.42 0.20
CA ASN A 284 -2.73 -1.05 0.61
C ASN A 284 -2.91 -1.07 2.13
N LEU A 285 -2.61 0.05 2.80
CA LEU A 285 -2.88 0.23 4.21
C LEU A 285 -4.40 0.30 4.42
N GLN A 286 -4.92 -0.59 5.25
CA GLN A 286 -6.34 -0.82 5.48
C GLN A 286 -6.65 -0.82 6.97
N PHE A 287 -7.78 -0.23 7.32
CA PHE A 287 -8.35 -0.14 8.67
C PHE A 287 -9.72 -0.81 8.68
N LEU A 288 -9.75 -2.07 8.25
CA LEU A 288 -10.99 -2.83 8.14
C LEU A 288 -10.82 -4.24 8.66
N ASP A 289 -11.93 -4.77 9.14
CA ASP A 289 -12.16 -6.19 9.35
C ASP A 289 -13.12 -6.69 8.27
N VAL A 290 -13.08 -8.00 8.03
CA VAL A 290 -14.00 -8.66 7.11
C VAL A 290 -14.74 -9.73 7.88
N ASP A 291 -16.03 -9.49 8.13
CA ASP A 291 -16.92 -10.51 8.64
C ASP A 291 -17.31 -11.44 7.49
N ARG A 292 -16.78 -12.67 7.56
CA ARG A 292 -16.92 -13.69 6.52
C ARG A 292 -18.09 -14.58 6.88
N THR A 293 -19.19 -14.42 6.16
CA THR A 293 -20.46 -15.10 6.46
C THR A 293 -20.59 -16.47 5.77
N GLY A 294 -19.71 -16.84 4.82
CA GLY A 294 -19.81 -18.11 4.11
C GLY A 294 -18.74 -18.39 3.04
N GLU A 295 -19.09 -19.21 2.05
CA GLU A 295 -18.19 -19.65 0.95
C GLU A 295 -17.97 -18.57 -0.14
N ASP A 296 -18.87 -17.60 -0.26
CA ASP A 296 -18.81 -16.55 -1.29
C ASP A 296 -18.30 -15.22 -0.73
N ALA A 297 -17.17 -14.76 -1.27
CA ALA A 297 -16.56 -13.48 -0.90
C ALA A 297 -17.42 -12.24 -1.26
N ARG A 298 -18.52 -12.41 -2.00
CA ARG A 298 -19.50 -11.35 -2.28
C ARG A 298 -20.39 -11.04 -1.08
N ASP A 299 -20.54 -11.98 -0.15
CA ASP A 299 -21.35 -11.83 1.07
C ASP A 299 -20.51 -11.33 2.26
N ASP A 300 -19.21 -11.09 2.04
CA ASP A 300 -18.28 -10.55 3.02
C ASP A 300 -18.65 -9.12 3.42
N LEU A 301 -18.92 -8.90 4.71
CA LEU A 301 -19.20 -7.58 5.24
C LEU A 301 -17.89 -6.91 5.67
N LYS A 302 -17.55 -5.79 5.03
CA LYS A 302 -16.43 -4.94 5.44
C LYS A 302 -16.86 -4.06 6.60
N ILE A 303 -16.09 -4.10 7.69
CA ILE A 303 -16.35 -3.30 8.90
C ILE A 303 -15.13 -2.40 9.12
N SER A 304 -15.33 -1.09 9.24
CA SER A 304 -14.23 -0.18 9.59
C SER A 304 -13.80 -0.40 11.04
N THR A 305 -12.49 -0.45 11.25
CA THR A 305 -11.88 -0.59 12.59
C THR A 305 -11.28 0.73 13.08
N ILE A 306 -11.53 1.84 12.38
CA ILE A 306 -11.07 3.17 12.80
C ILE A 306 -11.84 3.58 14.05
N VAL A 307 -11.11 3.97 15.09
CA VAL A 307 -11.66 4.51 16.35
C VAL A 307 -11.73 6.03 16.26
N GLU A 308 -10.64 6.66 15.83
CA GLU A 308 -10.54 8.11 15.65
C GLU A 308 -9.34 8.43 14.76
N GLY A 309 -9.33 9.61 14.17
CA GLY A 309 -8.16 10.09 13.46
C GLY A 309 -8.35 11.46 12.83
N LYS A 310 -7.30 11.93 12.17
CA LYS A 310 -7.28 13.16 11.39
C LYS A 310 -6.57 12.92 10.08
N ILE A 311 -7.05 13.55 9.03
CA ILE A 311 -6.38 13.56 7.74
C ILE A 311 -6.33 14.98 7.17
N ARG A 312 -5.19 15.32 6.58
CA ARG A 312 -4.93 16.63 6.01
C ARG A 312 -4.44 16.53 4.58
N MET A 313 -5.04 17.33 3.70
CA MET A 313 -4.63 17.48 2.30
C MET A 313 -5.06 18.87 1.81
N VAL A 314 -4.19 19.55 1.05
CA VAL A 314 -4.48 20.87 0.43
C VAL A 314 -5.08 21.88 1.41
N GLU A 315 -4.40 22.10 2.54
CA GLU A 315 -4.81 23.02 3.62
C GLU A 315 -6.16 22.69 4.29
N GLN A 316 -6.80 21.59 3.90
CA GLN A 316 -8.01 21.09 4.54
C GLN A 316 -7.64 19.98 5.52
N GLU A 317 -8.18 20.08 6.73
CA GLU A 317 -8.11 19.03 7.75
C GLU A 317 -9.52 18.49 7.99
N LYS A 318 -9.65 17.18 8.11
CA LYS A 318 -10.90 16.52 8.50
C LYS A 318 -10.64 15.52 9.61
N ASP A 319 -11.52 15.52 10.59
CA ASP A 319 -11.60 14.47 11.59
C ASP A 319 -12.25 13.22 10.97
N ILE A 320 -11.70 12.06 11.32
CA ILE A 320 -12.25 10.74 11.02
C ILE A 320 -12.81 10.20 12.33
N LYS A 321 -14.11 9.94 12.34
CA LYS A 321 -14.83 9.43 13.52
C LYS A 321 -14.83 7.89 13.53
N GLN A 322 -15.21 7.35 14.66
CA GLN A 322 -15.35 5.91 14.86
C GLN A 322 -16.20 5.26 13.75
N ASN A 323 -15.75 4.09 13.30
CA ASN A 323 -16.37 3.24 12.28
C ASN A 323 -16.53 3.91 10.90
N GLN A 324 -15.89 5.05 10.66
CA GLN A 324 -15.84 5.64 9.33
C GLN A 324 -14.78 4.94 8.48
N PHE A 325 -15.09 4.73 7.21
CA PHE A 325 -14.16 4.30 6.18
C PHE A 325 -13.34 5.49 5.69
N LEU A 326 -12.10 5.18 5.30
CA LEU A 326 -11.20 6.12 4.65
C LEU A 326 -10.82 5.57 3.27
N MET A 327 -11.15 6.31 2.23
CA MET A 327 -11.08 5.86 0.83
C MET A 327 -10.35 6.87 -0.05
N GLY A 328 -9.87 6.40 -1.21
CA GLY A 328 -9.19 7.22 -2.23
C GLY A 328 -10.16 7.85 -3.23
N GLU A 329 -9.79 7.80 -4.51
CA GLU A 329 -10.55 8.42 -5.61
C GLU A 329 -11.94 7.79 -5.81
N ASP A 330 -12.11 6.52 -5.44
CA ASP A 330 -13.39 5.81 -5.46
C ASP A 330 -13.45 4.77 -4.34
N ALA A 331 -14.64 4.20 -4.10
CA ALA A 331 -14.88 3.22 -3.02
C ALA A 331 -14.03 1.94 -3.14
N ASN A 332 -13.57 1.59 -4.35
CA ASN A 332 -12.77 0.40 -4.64
C ASN A 332 -11.26 0.70 -4.71
N SER A 333 -10.90 1.97 -4.86
CA SER A 333 -9.52 2.43 -4.94
C SER A 333 -9.01 2.80 -3.55
N PRO A 334 -8.10 2.00 -2.94
CA PRO A 334 -7.52 2.34 -1.66
C PRO A 334 -6.73 3.65 -1.78
N LEU A 335 -6.58 4.36 -0.66
CA LEU A 335 -5.64 5.49 -0.63
C LEU A 335 -4.24 5.01 -1.03
N ASN A 336 -3.63 5.73 -1.96
CA ASN A 336 -2.26 5.51 -2.36
C ASN A 336 -1.30 6.06 -1.28
N ILE A 337 -1.19 5.27 -0.23
CA ILE A 337 -0.29 5.46 0.90
C ILE A 337 1.09 4.98 0.46
N GLN A 338 2.12 5.77 0.78
CA GLN A 338 3.48 5.51 0.35
C GLN A 338 4.35 5.05 1.52
N GLU A 339 4.08 5.56 2.72
CA GLU A 339 4.88 5.29 3.90
C GLU A 339 4.08 5.45 5.19
N ILE A 340 4.25 4.50 6.10
CA ILE A 340 3.84 4.60 7.49
C ILE A 340 5.03 5.15 8.28
N ARG A 341 4.94 6.40 8.71
CA ARG A 341 5.96 7.09 9.51
C ARG A 341 6.04 6.53 10.92
N HIS A 342 4.90 6.19 11.52
CA HIS A 342 4.84 5.73 12.90
C HIS A 342 3.77 4.66 13.08
N LEU A 343 4.07 3.69 13.93
CA LEU A 343 3.12 2.76 14.53
C LEU A 343 3.32 2.77 16.05
N GLY A 344 2.24 2.66 16.80
CA GLY A 344 2.29 2.61 18.26
C GLY A 344 0.99 2.10 18.88
N ILE A 345 1.07 1.58 20.11
CA ILE A 345 -0.13 1.17 20.86
C ILE A 345 -0.66 2.37 21.64
N VAL A 346 -1.94 2.68 21.46
CA VAL A 346 -2.69 3.69 22.21
C VAL A 346 -3.56 2.98 23.25
N PRO A 347 -3.28 3.18 24.56
CA PRO A 347 -4.00 2.49 25.64
C PRO A 347 -5.52 2.55 25.47
N LYS A 348 -6.17 1.38 25.56
CA LYS A 348 -7.63 1.21 25.48
C LYS A 348 -8.28 1.62 24.16
N LYS A 349 -7.49 1.93 23.11
CA LYS A 349 -8.03 2.34 21.80
C LYS A 349 -7.58 1.43 20.66
N GLY A 350 -6.30 1.08 20.59
CA GLY A 350 -5.77 0.22 19.52
C GLY A 350 -4.39 0.65 19.05
N ILE A 351 -4.15 0.58 17.74
CA ILE A 351 -2.89 0.94 17.10
C ILE A 351 -3.01 2.32 16.43
N GLU A 352 -2.12 3.25 16.79
CA GLU A 352 -1.88 4.51 16.08
C GLU A 352 -1.03 4.24 14.84
N ALA A 353 -1.45 4.76 13.69
CA ALA A 353 -0.68 4.81 12.47
C ALA A 353 -0.62 6.24 11.94
N ARG A 354 0.60 6.79 11.85
CA ARG A 354 0.85 8.04 11.13
C ARG A 354 1.47 7.73 9.79
N PHE A 355 0.85 8.20 8.71
CA PHE A 355 1.24 7.85 7.35
C PHE A 355 1.04 9.03 6.40
N PHE A 356 1.72 8.97 5.25
CA PHE A 356 1.51 9.92 4.17
C PHE A 356 1.41 9.19 2.83
N GLY A 357 0.80 9.88 1.88
CA GLY A 357 0.62 9.35 0.54
C GLY A 357 0.33 10.46 -0.46
N LYS A 358 -0.11 10.04 -1.65
CA LYS A 358 -0.52 10.97 -2.70
C LYS A 358 -1.82 10.50 -3.33
N THR A 359 -2.82 11.37 -3.39
CA THR A 359 -4.10 11.08 -4.03
C THR A 359 -4.67 12.36 -4.64
N LYS A 360 -5.66 12.24 -5.53
CA LYS A 360 -6.44 13.40 -5.98
C LYS A 360 -7.58 13.74 -5.03
N GLU A 361 -8.15 12.71 -4.43
CA GLU A 361 -9.31 12.80 -3.56
C GLU A 361 -9.18 11.83 -2.39
N ILE A 362 -9.71 12.26 -1.24
CA ILE A 362 -9.90 11.47 -0.03
C ILE A 362 -11.39 11.52 0.27
N GLN A 363 -11.97 10.35 0.51
CA GLN A 363 -13.37 10.23 0.90
C GLN A 363 -13.46 9.60 2.29
N ILE A 364 -14.40 10.09 3.11
CA ILE A 364 -14.67 9.62 4.47
C ILE A 364 -16.18 9.35 4.56
N GLY A 365 -16.57 8.16 5.01
CA GLY A 365 -17.97 7.69 4.98
C GLY A 365 -18.27 6.70 6.09
N LEU A 366 -19.53 6.56 6.50
CA LEU A 366 -19.95 5.41 7.32
C LEU A 366 -20.13 4.14 6.47
N ASP A 367 -20.30 4.32 5.17
CA ASP A 367 -20.44 3.28 4.17
C ASP A 367 -19.48 3.64 3.01
N PRO A 368 -18.71 2.67 2.46
CA PRO A 368 -17.84 2.93 1.33
C PRO A 368 -18.55 3.50 0.10
N ASP A 369 -19.81 3.12 -0.12
CA ASP A 369 -20.59 3.56 -1.28
C ASP A 369 -21.25 4.95 -1.06
N PHE A 370 -21.36 5.39 0.19
CA PHE A 370 -21.99 6.65 0.58
C PHE A 370 -21.06 7.53 1.44
N PRO A 371 -20.02 8.16 0.82
CA PRO A 371 -19.10 9.04 1.54
C PRO A 371 -19.81 10.30 2.04
N VAL A 372 -19.60 10.64 3.31
CA VAL A 372 -20.21 11.81 3.97
C VAL A 372 -19.34 13.07 3.90
N SER A 373 -18.03 12.89 3.67
CA SER A 373 -17.06 13.99 3.55
C SER A 373 -16.03 13.68 2.49
N ARG A 374 -15.56 14.72 1.80
CA ARG A 374 -14.54 14.63 0.74
C ARG A 374 -13.50 15.71 0.94
N ILE A 375 -12.24 15.40 0.66
CA ILE A 375 -11.15 16.35 0.51
C ILE A 375 -10.61 16.18 -0.89
N SER A 376 -10.60 17.26 -1.66
CA SER A 376 -9.99 17.31 -3.00
C SER A 376 -9.29 18.64 -3.20
N GLY A 377 -8.33 18.64 -4.12
CA GLY A 377 -7.60 19.84 -4.54
C GLY A 377 -7.49 19.90 -6.05
N SER A 378 -7.52 21.10 -6.58
CA SER A 378 -7.28 21.36 -8.00
C SER A 378 -5.80 21.16 -8.35
N TRP A 379 -5.49 21.10 -9.64
CA TRP A 379 -4.11 21.08 -10.10
C TRP A 379 -3.35 22.35 -9.68
N LEU A 380 -4.01 23.52 -9.72
CA LEU A 380 -3.39 24.79 -9.34
C LEU A 380 -2.96 24.85 -7.86
N ASP A 381 -3.69 24.17 -6.97
CA ASP A 381 -3.33 24.10 -5.55
C ASP A 381 -1.96 23.43 -5.31
N GLY A 382 -1.42 22.71 -6.30
CA GLY A 382 -0.11 22.08 -6.23
C GLY A 382 1.03 22.99 -6.70
N VAL A 383 0.71 24.12 -7.34
CA VAL A 383 1.67 25.03 -7.99
C VAL A 383 1.65 26.41 -7.34
N LEU A 384 0.48 26.89 -6.90
CA LEU A 384 0.29 28.23 -6.36
C LEU A 384 -0.38 28.17 -4.98
N PRO A 385 -0.01 29.06 -4.04
CA PRO A 385 -0.76 29.25 -2.79
C PRO A 385 -2.19 29.72 -3.05
N ARG A 386 -3.11 29.40 -2.14
CA ARG A 386 -4.54 29.72 -2.26
C ARG A 386 -4.80 31.22 -2.50
N ASP A 387 -4.08 32.10 -1.80
CA ASP A 387 -4.22 33.55 -1.97
C ASP A 387 -3.79 34.02 -3.38
N ALA A 388 -2.76 33.40 -3.95
CA ALA A 388 -2.32 33.69 -5.30
C ALA A 388 -3.34 33.20 -6.34
N ILE A 389 -3.96 32.04 -6.10
CA ILE A 389 -5.05 31.52 -6.94
C ILE A 389 -6.24 32.49 -6.92
N ILE A 390 -6.65 32.95 -5.73
CA ILE A 390 -7.76 33.91 -5.56
C ILE A 390 -7.44 35.23 -6.27
N ALA A 391 -6.23 35.76 -6.10
CA ALA A 391 -5.79 36.98 -6.77
C ALA A 391 -5.80 36.84 -8.29
N LEU A 392 -5.31 35.71 -8.80
CA LEU A 392 -5.25 35.40 -10.22
C LEU A 392 -6.64 35.27 -10.85
N PHE A 393 -7.59 34.66 -10.14
CA PHE A 393 -8.99 34.61 -10.57
C PHE A 393 -9.66 35.97 -10.55
N SER A 394 -9.44 36.76 -9.50
CA SER A 394 -10.01 38.10 -9.38
C SER A 394 -9.51 39.02 -10.50
N PHE A 395 -8.21 38.99 -10.77
CA PHE A 395 -7.59 39.72 -11.87
C PHE A 395 -8.05 39.20 -13.25
N GLY A 396 -8.10 37.87 -13.41
CA GLY A 396 -8.55 37.23 -14.64
C GLY A 396 -9.98 37.56 -14.99
N ALA A 397 -10.90 37.50 -14.02
CA ALA A 397 -12.31 37.84 -14.22
C ALA A 397 -12.49 39.30 -14.66
N ALA A 398 -11.82 40.25 -13.99
CA ALA A 398 -11.85 41.67 -14.37
C ALA A 398 -11.27 41.89 -15.78
N THR A 399 -10.16 41.22 -16.11
CA THR A 399 -9.51 41.32 -17.41
C THR A 399 -10.38 40.74 -18.52
N VAL A 400 -10.92 39.54 -18.34
CA VAL A 400 -11.80 38.88 -19.31
C VAL A 400 -13.08 39.69 -19.53
N ALA A 401 -13.71 40.22 -18.48
CA ALA A 401 -14.90 41.06 -18.61
C ALA A 401 -14.62 42.33 -19.45
N ASN A 402 -13.51 43.03 -19.16
CA ASN A 402 -13.10 44.20 -19.93
C ASN A 402 -12.77 43.86 -21.39
N LEU A 403 -12.05 42.76 -21.62
CA LEU A 403 -11.66 42.32 -22.95
C LEU A 403 -12.85 41.83 -23.79
N LEU A 404 -13.80 41.12 -23.19
CA LEU A 404 -15.04 40.71 -23.85
C LEU A 404 -15.88 41.94 -24.22
N SER A 405 -16.05 42.91 -23.31
CA SER A 405 -16.75 44.17 -23.61
C SER A 405 -16.08 44.91 -24.78
N TRP A 406 -14.75 44.99 -24.77
CA TRP A 406 -13.98 45.56 -25.87
C TRP A 406 -14.20 44.81 -27.19
N LEU A 407 -14.19 43.47 -27.18
CA LEU A 407 -14.47 42.65 -28.37
C LEU A 407 -15.87 42.92 -28.92
N PHE A 408 -16.90 42.89 -28.08
CA PHE A 408 -18.28 43.16 -28.52
C PHE A 408 -18.42 44.58 -29.07
N SER A 409 -17.80 45.57 -28.45
CA SER A 409 -17.85 46.96 -28.89
C SER A 409 -17.15 47.21 -30.23
N ASN A 410 -16.08 46.46 -30.55
CA ASN A 410 -15.34 46.65 -31.80
C ASN A 410 -15.83 45.74 -32.94
N VAL A 411 -16.38 44.57 -32.62
CA VAL A 411 -17.05 43.71 -33.62
C VAL A 411 -18.37 44.35 -34.06
N SER A 412 -19.15 44.93 -33.13
CA SER A 412 -20.39 45.65 -33.48
C SER A 412 -20.14 46.90 -34.34
N LYS A 413 -19.05 47.65 -34.10
CA LYS A 413 -18.64 48.78 -34.95
C LYS A 413 -18.14 48.38 -36.33
N SER A 414 -17.61 47.16 -36.50
CA SER A 414 -17.17 46.64 -37.79
C SER A 414 -18.33 46.19 -38.69
N GLY A 415 -19.51 45.92 -38.13
CA GLY A 415 -20.72 45.54 -38.88
C GLY A 415 -21.65 46.70 -39.22
N SER A 416 -21.29 47.93 -38.82
CA SER A 416 -22.12 49.14 -38.98
C SER A 416 -21.56 50.14 -40.00
N ASN A 417 -20.72 49.70 -40.94
CA ASN A 417 -20.42 50.48 -42.14
C ASN A 417 -21.28 49.93 -43.29
N PRO A 418 -22.17 50.74 -43.90
CA PRO A 418 -22.97 50.34 -45.06
C PRO A 418 -22.11 50.00 -46.29
#